data_AF-A0A0M9VTI9-F1
#
_entry.id   AF-A0A0M9VTI9-F1
#
_cell.length_a   1.000
_cell.length_b   1.000
_cell.length_c   1.000
_cell.angle_alpha   90.00
_cell.angle_beta   90.00
_cell.angle_gamma   90.00
#
_symmetry.space_group_name_H-M   'P 1'
#
loop_
_entity.id
_entity.type
_entity.pdbx_description
1 polymer ?
#
loop_
_entity_poly.entity_id
_entity_poly.type
_entity_poly.pdbx_seq_one_letter_code
_entity_poly.pdbx_strand_id
1 'polypeptide(L)'
;MKSALVIISALGMALAQFPGVPKCAIDCLIPIIPISGCTEKDIPCLCRNVGKLQDAIVPCVLKACKPDEIQKAKEVMVEKCK
;
A
#
# COMPACT_ATOMS: atom_id res chain seq x y z
N MET A 1 35.34 12.81 -12.34
CA MET A 1 34.04 13.49 -12.52
C MET A 1 32.96 12.66 -11.85
N LYS A 2 31.96 13.32 -11.26
CA LYS A 2 30.91 12.78 -10.41
C LYS A 2 30.20 11.57 -11.04
N SER A 3 30.11 10.48 -10.30
CA SER A 3 28.98 9.54 -10.43
C SER A 3 28.27 9.55 -9.09
N ALA A 4 27.46 10.59 -8.87
CA ALA A 4 26.49 10.58 -7.79
C ALA A 4 25.43 9.54 -8.16
N LEU A 5 25.55 8.36 -7.57
CA LEU A 5 24.45 7.39 -7.51
C LEU A 5 23.37 8.04 -6.65
N VAL A 6 22.43 8.73 -7.31
CA VAL A 6 21.21 9.23 -6.68
C VAL A 6 20.40 8.01 -6.31
N ILE A 7 20.49 7.59 -5.05
CA ILE A 7 19.58 6.63 -4.45
C ILE A 7 18.24 7.35 -4.33
N ILE A 8 17.43 7.29 -5.39
CA ILE A 8 16.06 7.79 -5.39
C ILE A 8 15.30 6.90 -4.41
N SER A 9 14.99 7.43 -3.24
CA SER A 9 14.09 6.84 -2.27
C SER A 9 12.73 6.61 -2.91
N ALA A 10 12.49 5.39 -3.39
CA ALA A 10 11.26 4.96 -4.08
C ALA A 10 10.00 4.95 -3.18
N LEU A 11 10.13 5.24 -1.89
CA LEU A 11 9.01 5.25 -0.93
C LEU A 11 8.01 6.41 -1.14
N GLY A 12 8.29 7.36 -2.03
CA GLY A 12 7.42 8.52 -2.27
C GLY A 12 6.27 8.31 -3.25
N MET A 13 6.36 7.33 -4.15
CA MET A 13 5.39 7.18 -5.25
C MET A 13 4.12 6.44 -4.80
N ALA A 14 4.25 5.56 -3.81
CA ALA A 14 3.12 4.78 -3.31
C ALA A 14 2.04 5.62 -2.61
N LEU A 15 2.39 6.77 -2.06
CA LEU A 15 1.42 7.68 -1.42
C LEU A 15 0.53 8.39 -2.46
N ALA A 16 1.05 8.63 -3.67
CA ALA A 16 0.33 9.37 -4.70
C ALA A 16 -0.81 8.55 -5.33
N GLN A 17 -0.65 7.22 -5.42
CA GLN A 17 -1.68 6.34 -6.00
C GLN A 17 -2.83 6.03 -5.03
N PHE A 18 -2.64 6.30 -3.74
CA PHE A 18 -3.60 6.04 -2.67
C PHE A 18 -3.91 7.31 -1.86
N PRO A 19 -4.49 8.36 -2.49
CA PRO A 19 -4.79 9.60 -1.81
C PRO A 19 -5.74 9.35 -0.63
N GLY A 20 -5.35 9.79 0.56
CA GLY A 20 -6.13 9.63 1.78
C GLY A 20 -5.83 8.36 2.58
N VAL A 21 -5.03 7.41 2.06
CA VAL A 21 -4.56 6.25 2.83
C VAL A 21 -3.45 6.69 3.78
N PRO A 22 -3.52 6.35 5.09
CA PRO A 22 -2.46 6.63 6.04
C PRO A 22 -1.12 6.00 5.64
N LYS A 23 -0.02 6.69 5.93
CA LYS A 23 1.33 6.22 5.60
C LYS A 23 1.61 4.83 6.19
N CYS A 24 1.16 4.55 7.41
CA CYS A 24 1.34 3.25 8.05
C CYS A 24 0.75 2.09 7.23
N ALA A 25 -0.41 2.30 6.59
CA ALA A 25 -1.06 1.28 5.78
C ALA A 25 -0.34 1.09 4.43
N ILE A 26 0.22 2.17 3.86
CA ILE A 26 1.04 2.10 2.64
C ILE A 26 2.35 1.37 2.90
N ASP A 27 3.04 1.67 4.01
CA ASP A 27 4.26 0.97 4.42
C ASP A 27 4.00 -0.53 4.63
N CYS A 28 2.80 -0.90 5.09
CA CYS A 28 2.37 -2.30 5.22
C CYS A 28 1.99 -2.96 3.89
N LEU A 29 1.42 -2.21 2.94
CA LEU A 29 0.93 -2.73 1.67
C LEU A 29 2.07 -3.02 0.68
N ILE A 30 3.02 -2.10 0.50
CA ILE A 30 4.12 -2.24 -0.46
C ILE A 30 4.82 -3.61 -0.41
N PRO A 31 5.27 -4.12 0.75
CA PRO A 31 6.02 -5.38 0.80
C PRO A 31 5.17 -6.60 0.46
N ILE A 32 3.84 -6.53 0.57
CA ILE A 32 2.96 -7.66 0.30
C ILE A 32 2.38 -7.66 -1.12
N ILE A 33 2.41 -6.53 -1.85
CA ILE A 33 1.91 -6.44 -3.23
C ILE A 33 2.41 -7.60 -4.13
N PRO A 34 3.70 -8.01 -4.09
CA PRO A 34 4.19 -9.11 -4.93
C PRO A 34 3.46 -10.44 -4.76
N ILE A 35 2.87 -10.73 -3.58
CA ILE A 35 2.14 -12.00 -3.35
C ILE A 35 0.87 -12.11 -4.20
N SER A 36 0.33 -10.96 -4.63
CA SER A 36 -0.85 -10.90 -5.48
C SER A 36 -0.53 -11.12 -6.97
N GLY A 37 0.74 -11.06 -7.35
CA GLY A 37 1.17 -11.02 -8.75
C GLY A 37 0.87 -9.69 -9.45
N CYS A 38 0.36 -8.69 -8.73
CA CYS A 38 0.07 -7.37 -9.25
C CYS A 38 1.26 -6.41 -9.08
N THR A 39 1.23 -5.29 -9.81
CA THR A 39 2.13 -4.17 -9.55
C THR A 39 1.44 -3.14 -8.66
N GLU A 40 2.22 -2.28 -7.99
CA GLU A 40 1.69 -1.23 -7.12
C GLU A 40 0.78 -0.22 -7.83
N LYS A 41 0.88 -0.14 -9.17
CA LYS A 41 0.10 0.78 -10.01
C LYS A 41 -1.13 0.11 -10.63
N ASP A 42 -1.22 -1.22 -10.57
CA ASP A 42 -2.35 -1.97 -11.14
C ASP A 42 -3.47 -2.12 -10.10
N ILE A 43 -4.15 -1.00 -9.83
CA ILE A 43 -5.28 -0.95 -8.89
C ILE A 43 -6.35 -2.00 -9.23
N PRO A 44 -6.79 -2.18 -10.49
CA PRO A 44 -7.74 -3.24 -10.82
C PRO A 44 -7.26 -4.64 -10.45
N CYS A 45 -5.98 -4.97 -10.65
CA CYS A 45 -5.41 -6.24 -10.22
C CYS A 45 -5.40 -6.38 -8.70
N LEU A 46 -4.96 -5.34 -7.98
CA LEU A 46 -4.93 -5.33 -6.52
C LEU A 46 -6.34 -5.55 -5.94
N CYS A 47 -7.36 -4.91 -6.51
CA CYS A 47 -8.76 -5.08 -6.10
C CYS A 47 -9.28 -6.51 -6.32
N ARG A 48 -8.92 -7.15 -7.46
CA ARG A 48 -9.25 -8.56 -7.70
C ARG A 48 -8.59 -9.53 -6.71
N ASN A 49 -7.47 -9.12 -6.11
CA ASN A 49 -6.69 -9.93 -5.17
C ASN A 49 -6.80 -9.43 -3.72
N VAL A 50 -7.81 -8.61 -3.41
CA VAL A 50 -7.95 -7.97 -2.09
C VAL A 50 -8.02 -8.97 -0.93
N GLY A 51 -8.63 -10.15 -1.12
CA GLY A 51 -8.67 -11.19 -0.10
C GLY A 51 -7.27 -11.67 0.29
N LYS A 52 -6.44 -12.01 -0.70
CA LYS A 52 -5.05 -12.44 -0.47
C LYS A 52 -4.21 -11.34 0.20
N LEU A 53 -4.41 -10.09 -0.22
CA LEU A 53 -3.69 -8.96 0.35
C LEU A 53 -4.17 -8.64 1.77
N GLN A 54 -5.46 -8.76 2.07
CA GLN A 54 -6.01 -8.53 3.41
C GLN A 54 -5.39 -9.48 4.43
N ASP A 55 -5.39 -10.78 4.15
CA ASP A 55 -4.86 -11.76 5.09
C ASP A 55 -3.38 -11.52 5.42
N ALA A 56 -2.61 -11.07 4.42
CA ALA A 56 -1.20 -10.74 4.58
C ALA A 56 -0.96 -9.37 5.27
N ILE A 57 -1.84 -8.39 5.08
CA ILE A 57 -1.63 -7.02 5.59
C ILE A 57 -2.05 -6.85 7.05
N VAL A 58 -3.06 -7.60 7.50
CA VAL A 58 -3.66 -7.51 8.85
C VAL A 58 -2.62 -7.47 9.98
N PRO A 59 -1.63 -8.39 10.08
CA PRO A 59 -0.67 -8.35 11.18
C PRO A 59 0.19 -7.09 11.18
N CYS A 60 0.49 -6.52 10.00
CA CYS A 60 1.26 -5.29 9.91
C CYS A 60 0.45 -4.07 10.37
N VAL A 61 -0.77 -3.90 9.85
CA VAL A 61 -1.59 -2.72 10.17
C VAL A 61 -2.02 -2.70 11.63
N LEU A 62 -2.31 -3.85 12.25
CA LEU A 62 -2.62 -3.93 13.68
C LEU A 62 -1.44 -3.52 14.58
N LYS A 63 -0.21 -3.67 14.09
CA LYS A 63 1.02 -3.30 14.83
C LYS A 63 1.45 -1.85 14.57
N ALA A 64 1.27 -1.36 13.34
CA ALA A 64 1.86 -0.11 12.87
C ALA A 64 0.87 1.06 12.78
N CYS A 65 -0.43 0.79 12.68
CA CYS A 65 -1.47 1.80 12.51
C CYS A 65 -2.35 1.94 13.75
N LYS A 66 -2.87 3.15 13.97
CA LYS A 66 -3.94 3.37 14.94
C LYS A 66 -5.29 2.87 14.40
N PRO A 67 -6.27 2.56 15.28
CA PRO A 67 -7.58 2.08 14.86
C PRO A 67 -8.30 2.99 13.84
N ASP A 68 -8.19 4.31 13.98
CA ASP A 68 -8.75 5.30 13.06
C ASP A 68 -8.04 5.28 11.69
N GLU A 69 -6.73 5.04 11.67
CA GLU A 69 -5.95 4.89 10.43
C GLU A 69 -6.32 3.60 9.69
N ILE A 70 -6.51 2.51 10.42
CA ILE A 70 -6.98 1.23 9.84
C ILE A 70 -8.35 1.42 9.21
N GLN A 71 -9.26 2.10 9.91
CA GLN A 71 -10.61 2.38 9.41
C GLN A 71 -10.58 3.24 8.14
N LYS A 72 -9.78 4.32 8.14
CA LYS A 72 -9.61 5.18 6.97
C LYS A 72 -9.01 4.44 5.77
N ALA A 73 -8.03 3.57 6.01
CA ALA A 73 -7.45 2.74 4.95
C ALA A 73 -8.50 1.80 4.33
N LYS A 74 -9.37 1.19 5.14
CA LYS A 74 -10.47 0.35 4.66
C LYS A 74 -11.46 1.14 3.80
N GLU A 75 -11.88 2.32 4.25
CA GLU A 75 -12.82 3.17 3.51
C GLU A 75 -12.27 3.56 2.14
N VAL A 76 -11.01 4.00 2.08
CA VAL A 76 -10.38 4.35 0.81
C VAL A 76 -10.24 3.12 -0.09
N MET A 77 -9.88 1.95 0.44
CA MET A 77 -9.81 0.72 -0.34
C MET A 77 -11.18 0.32 -0.90
N VAL A 78 -12.26 0.45 -0.13
CA VAL A 78 -13.62 0.19 -0.60
C VAL A 78 -13.98 1.16 -1.73
N GLU A 79 -13.75 2.46 -1.57
CA GLU A 79 -14.02 3.44 -2.63
C GLU A 79 -13.18 3.22 -3.89
N LYS A 80 -11.91 2.80 -3.75
CA LYS A 80 -11.00 2.57 -4.88
C LYS A 80 -11.28 1.27 -5.63
N CYS A 81 -11.90 0.29 -4.98
CA CYS A 81 -12.19 -1.02 -5.54
C CYS A 81 -13.67 -1.27 -5.85
N LYS A 82 -14.52 -0.23 -5.78
CA LYS A 82 -15.87 -0.23 -6.37
C LYS A 82 -15.80 -0.26 -7.89
#